data_AF-A0A1M7PNS2-F1
#
_entry.id   AF-A0A1M7PNS2-F1
#
_cell.length_a   1.000
_cell.length_b   1.000
_cell.length_c   1.000
_cell.angle_alpha   90.00
_cell.angle_beta   90.00
_cell.angle_gamma   90.00
#
_symmetry.space_group_name_H-M   'P 1'
#
loop_
_entity.id
_entity.type
_entity.pdbx_description
1 polymer ?
#
loop_
_entity_poly.entity_id
_entity_poly.type
_entity_poly.pdbx_seq_one_letter_code
_entity_poly.pdbx_strand_id
1 'polypeptide(L)'
;MALHRGRYGPATDPYFGVRLWLQTETRHGWVWAYDLEHLDLIRRFVRARLREGIPWHDHGRKMTVVARLPAWMQQARNRDEVLRAIDRVHASLLRA
;
A
#
# COMPACT_ATOMS: atom_id res chain seq x y z
N MET A 1 11.03 11.65 2.67
CA MET A 1 10.77 10.44 3.47
C MET A 1 10.08 9.40 2.61
N ALA A 2 10.86 8.62 1.87
CA ALA A 2 10.37 7.41 1.23
C ALA A 2 10.92 6.25 2.06
N LEU A 3 10.03 5.37 2.50
CA LEU A 3 10.41 4.06 3.05
C LEU A 3 11.43 3.41 2.12
N HIS A 4 12.38 2.65 2.67
CA HIS A 4 13.32 1.89 1.87
C HIS A 4 12.53 0.88 1.03
N ARG A 5 12.13 1.30 -0.16
CA ARG A 5 11.28 0.57 -1.10
C ARG A 5 12.16 -0.40 -1.87
N GLY A 6 12.69 -1.41 -1.18
CA GLY A 6 13.01 -2.64 -1.88
C GLY A 6 11.71 -3.14 -2.48
N ARG A 7 11.58 -3.17 -3.81
CA ARG A 7 10.45 -3.83 -4.50
C ARG A 7 10.22 -5.27 -4.00
N TYR A 8 11.22 -5.84 -3.35
CA TYR A 8 11.34 -7.23 -2.90
C TYR A 8 11.64 -7.35 -1.41
N GLY A 9 11.56 -6.26 -0.63
CA GLY A 9 11.90 -6.27 0.79
C GLY A 9 10.72 -5.90 1.69
N PRO A 10 10.64 -6.44 2.92
CA PRO A 10 9.61 -6.10 3.87
C PRO A 10 9.66 -4.61 4.23
N ALA A 11 8.48 -4.02 4.42
CA ALA A 11 8.34 -2.64 4.81
C ALA A 11 8.91 -2.41 6.19
N THR A 12 9.84 -1.47 6.25
CA THR A 12 10.61 -1.12 7.44
C THR A 12 10.44 0.36 7.70
N ASP A 13 10.13 0.73 8.93
CA ASP A 13 9.97 2.13 9.33
C ASP A 13 11.26 2.92 9.08
N PRO A 14 11.20 4.12 8.47
CA PRO A 14 12.40 4.83 8.06
C PRO A 14 13.05 5.60 9.22
N TYR A 15 12.37 5.74 10.36
CA TYR A 15 12.87 6.46 11.53
C TYR A 15 13.49 5.49 12.54
N PHE A 16 12.82 4.36 12.80
CA PHE A 16 13.24 3.38 13.79
C PHE A 16 13.94 2.16 13.19
N GLY A 17 13.88 1.97 11.86
CA GLY A 17 14.47 0.81 11.19
C GLY A 17 13.80 -0.52 11.55
N VAL A 18 12.61 -0.48 12.16
CA VAL A 18 11.87 -1.67 12.58
C VAL A 18 10.91 -2.15 11.51
N ARG A 19 10.73 -3.47 11.45
CA ARG A 19 9.78 -4.10 10.53
C ARG A 19 8.34 -3.73 10.92
N LEU A 20 7.53 -3.29 9.95
CA LEU A 20 6.11 -2.99 10.19
C LEU A 20 5.33 -4.27 10.50
N TRP A 21 4.42 -4.20 11.47
CA TRP A 21 3.57 -5.33 11.84
C TRP A 21 2.51 -5.63 10.78
N LEU A 22 1.87 -4.58 10.26
CA LEU A 22 0.83 -4.68 9.24
C LEU A 22 1.44 -4.74 7.85
N GLN A 23 1.92 -5.90 7.44
CA GLN A 23 2.38 -6.11 6.08
C GLN A 23 2.16 -7.53 5.57
N THR A 24 2.06 -7.65 4.25
CA THR A 24 1.94 -8.93 3.57
C THR A 24 2.65 -8.89 2.23
N GLU A 25 3.22 -10.03 1.85
CA GLU A 25 3.87 -10.21 0.55
C GLU A 25 2.85 -10.60 -0.51
N THR A 26 2.99 -9.99 -1.69
CA THR A 26 2.29 -10.37 -2.91
C THR A 26 3.29 -10.57 -4.04
N ARG A 27 2.88 -11.21 -5.14
CA ARG A 27 3.74 -11.45 -6.30
C ARG A 27 4.29 -10.17 -6.95
N HIS A 28 3.65 -9.02 -6.70
CA HIS A 28 4.04 -7.71 -7.24
C HIS A 28 4.78 -6.83 -6.23
N GLY A 29 4.87 -7.27 -4.97
CA GLY A 29 5.58 -6.58 -3.90
C GLY A 29 4.84 -6.65 -2.56
N TRP A 30 5.30 -5.86 -1.60
CA TRP A 30 4.76 -5.84 -0.24
C TRP A 30 3.65 -4.80 -0.10
N VAL A 31 2.49 -5.22 0.42
CA VAL A 31 1.44 -4.31 0.92
C VAL A 31 1.67 -4.12 2.41
N TRP A 32 1.67 -2.87 2.87
CA TRP A 32 1.92 -2.54 4.27
C TRP A 32 1.10 -1.32 4.69
N ALA A 33 0.86 -1.20 5.98
CA ALA A 33 0.22 -0.06 6.61
C ALA A 33 0.91 0.25 7.96
N TYR A 34 0.66 1.44 8.49
CA TYR A 34 1.18 1.85 9.81
C TYR A 34 0.20 1.45 10.92
N ASP A 35 -1.09 1.60 10.63
CA ASP A 35 -2.20 1.28 11.50
C ASP A 35 -3.38 0.74 10.66
N LEU A 36 -4.46 0.35 11.34
CA LEU A 36 -5.67 -0.16 10.70
C LEU A 36 -6.40 0.93 9.89
N GLU A 37 -6.35 2.19 10.33
CA GLU A 37 -7.02 3.30 9.64
C GLU A 37 -6.36 3.57 8.27
N HIS A 38 -5.04 3.46 8.20
CA HIS A 38 -4.25 3.55 6.99
C HIS A 38 -4.56 2.37 6.06
N LEU A 39 -4.73 1.16 6.60
CA LEU A 39 -5.13 0.00 5.82
C LEU A 39 -6.53 0.19 5.21
N ASP A 40 -7.47 0.72 5.99
CA ASP A 40 -8.82 1.06 5.54
C ASP A 40 -8.83 2.21 4.52
N LEU A 41 -7.96 3.20 4.68
CA LEU A 41 -7.78 4.27 3.71
C LEU A 41 -7.32 3.71 2.36
N ILE A 42 -6.34 2.80 2.36
CA ILE A 42 -5.87 2.12 1.15
C ILE A 42 -7.01 1.28 0.55
N ARG A 43 -7.74 0.52 1.38
CA ARG A 43 -8.88 -0.30 0.94
C ARG A 43 -9.94 0.56 0.25
N ARG A 44 -10.33 1.67 0.87
CA ARG A 44 -11.33 2.62 0.33
C ARG A 44 -10.84 3.25 -0.96
N PHE A 45 -9.57 3.64 -1.03
CA PHE A 45 -8.99 4.20 -2.25
C PHE A 45 -8.94 3.20 -3.40
N VAL A 46 -8.46 1.97 -3.15
CA VAL A 46 -8.38 0.91 -4.15
C VAL A 46 -9.78 0.47 -4.59
N ARG A 47 -10.77 0.52 -3.70
CA ARG A 47 -12.17 0.19 -3.99
C ARG A 47 -12.89 1.31 -4.75
N ALA A 48 -12.56 2.57 -4.47
CA ALA A 48 -13.04 3.72 -5.22
C ALA A 48 -12.44 3.66 -6.63
N ARG A 49 -13.18 3.03 -7.54
CA ARG A 49 -12.89 2.84 -8.97
C ARG A 49 -12.25 4.13 -9.53
N LEU A 50 -11.01 4.00 -10.01
CA LEU A 50 -10.04 5.07 -10.27
C LEU A 50 -10.62 6.28 -11.04
N ARG A 51 -10.18 7.48 -10.64
CA ARG A 51 -10.43 8.79 -11.29
C ARG A 51 -9.81 8.83 -12.68
N GLU A 52 -10.42 9.62 -13.57
CA GLU A 52 -9.91 10.03 -14.88
C GLU A 52 -8.41 10.36 -14.79
N GLY A 53 -7.64 9.89 -15.77
CA GLY A 53 -6.20 9.67 -15.67
C GLY A 53 -5.42 10.77 -14.97
N ILE A 54 -4.73 10.41 -13.89
CA ILE A 54 -3.53 11.16 -13.48
C ILE A 54 -2.49 10.83 -14.53
N PRO A 55 -2.07 11.77 -15.39
CA PRO A 55 -1.03 11.52 -16.38
C PRO A 55 0.19 10.99 -15.65
N TRP A 56 0.81 9.94 -16.18
CA TRP A 56 2.06 9.38 -15.64
C TRP A 56 3.20 10.40 -15.55
N HIS A 57 3.01 11.60 -16.13
CA HIS A 57 3.90 12.76 -16.13
C HIS A 57 3.54 13.86 -15.12
N ASP A 58 2.51 13.70 -14.28
CA ASP A 58 2.22 14.71 -13.28
C ASP A 58 3.14 14.50 -12.06
N HIS A 59 4.26 15.23 -12.10
CA HIS A 59 5.13 15.47 -10.95
C HIS A 59 4.44 16.39 -9.90
N GLY A 60 3.17 16.72 -10.12
CA GLY A 60 2.27 17.36 -9.18
C GLY A 60 2.36 16.73 -7.80
N ARG A 61 2.81 17.55 -6.86
CA ARG A 61 3.02 17.26 -5.44
C ARG A 61 2.08 16.15 -4.94
N LYS A 62 2.64 14.95 -4.72
CA LYS A 62 1.97 13.83 -4.04
C LYS A 62 1.76 14.19 -2.56
N MET A 63 0.76 15.03 -2.29
CA MET A 63 0.46 15.56 -0.94
C MET A 63 -0.33 14.57 -0.08
N THR A 64 -0.90 13.53 -0.66
CA THR A 64 -1.62 12.50 0.08
C THR A 64 -0.78 11.23 0.24
N VAL A 65 -0.92 10.57 1.40
CA VAL A 65 -0.27 9.28 1.72
C VAL A 65 -0.53 8.25 0.61
N VAL A 66 -1.74 8.27 0.08
CA VAL A 66 -2.22 7.40 -1.00
C VAL A 66 -1.53 7.67 -2.34
N ALA A 67 -1.30 8.93 -2.72
CA ALA A 67 -0.60 9.27 -3.96
C ALA A 67 0.86 8.79 -3.95
N ARG A 68 1.44 8.64 -2.75
CA ARG A 68 2.80 8.11 -2.58
C ARG A 68 2.85 6.60 -2.75
N LEU A 69 1.74 5.85 -2.74
CA LEU A 69 1.75 4.39 -2.85
C LEU A 69 2.53 3.90 -4.09
N PRO A 70 3.14 2.71 -4.03
CA PRO A 70 3.77 2.09 -5.18
C PRO A 70 2.83 2.07 -6.39
N ALA A 71 3.36 2.41 -7.57
CA ALA A 71 2.55 2.51 -8.79
C ALA A 71 1.78 1.22 -9.10
N TRP A 72 2.34 0.05 -8.77
CA TRP A 72 1.68 -1.24 -8.98
C TRP A 72 0.41 -1.41 -8.14
N MET A 73 0.33 -0.83 -6.94
CA MET A 73 -0.87 -0.91 -6.10
C MET A 73 -2.01 -0.03 -6.64
N GLN A 74 -1.65 1.00 -7.41
CA GLN A 74 -2.59 1.93 -8.03
C GLN A 74 -3.09 1.43 -9.40
N GLN A 75 -2.48 0.37 -9.94
CA GLN A 75 -2.89 -0.22 -11.21
C GLN A 75 -4.17 -1.04 -11.05
N ALA A 76 -5.16 -0.76 -11.91
CA ALA A 76 -6.45 -1.45 -11.90
C ALA A 76 -6.33 -2.99 -11.98
N ARG A 77 -5.36 -3.51 -12.74
CA ARG A 77 -5.11 -4.96 -12.88
C ARG A 77 -4.69 -5.65 -11.57
N ASN A 78 -4.15 -4.90 -10.62
CA ASN A 78 -3.68 -5.43 -9.34
C ASN A 78 -4.68 -5.15 -8.21
N ARG A 79 -5.81 -4.50 -8.51
CA ARG A 79 -6.83 -4.10 -7.51
C ARG A 79 -7.27 -5.26 -6.65
N ASP A 80 -7.67 -6.37 -7.27
CA ASP A 80 -8.17 -7.53 -6.54
C ASP A 80 -7.08 -8.16 -5.67
N GLU A 81 -5.84 -8.13 -6.14
CA GLU A 81 -4.70 -8.64 -5.39
C GLU A 81 -4.38 -7.77 -4.17
N VAL A 82 -4.42 -6.44 -4.31
CA VAL A 82 -4.25 -5.51 -3.19
C VAL A 82 -5.37 -5.66 -2.17
N LEU A 83 -6.62 -5.80 -2.62
CA LEU A 83 -7.76 -6.03 -1.72
C LEU A 83 -7.60 -7.36 -0.96
N ARG A 84 -7.24 -8.45 -1.64
CA ARG A 84 -6.94 -9.74 -1.00
C ARG A 84 -5.77 -9.65 -0.03
N ALA A 85 -4.74 -8.86 -0.34
CA ALA A 85 -3.63 -8.62 0.55
C ALA A 85 -4.08 -7.90 1.83
N ILE A 86 -4.92 -6.87 1.70
CA ILE A 86 -5.52 -6.17 2.84
C ILE A 86 -6.36 -7.13 3.70
N ASP A 87 -7.23 -7.94 3.07
CA ASP A 87 -8.04 -8.93 3.77
C ASP A 87 -7.16 -9.95 4.53
N ARG A 88 -6.01 -10.35 3.96
CA ARG A 88 -5.05 -11.23 4.64
C ARG A 88 -4.44 -10.57 5.89
N VAL A 89 -4.10 -9.28 5.84
CA VAL A 89 -3.59 -8.54 6.99
C VAL A 89 -4.66 -8.43 8.10
N HIS A 90 -5.93 -8.17 7.74
CA HIS A 90 -7.03 -8.24 8.73
C HIS A 90 -7.17 -9.64 9.34
N ALA A 91 -7.11 -10.69 8.52
CA ALA A 91 -7.23 -12.06 9.00
C ALA A 91 -6.03 -12.53 9.85
N SER A 92 -4.85 -11.93 9.70
CA SER A 92 -3.72 -12.19 10.60
C SER A 92 -3.89 -11.50 11.96
N LEU A 93 -4.56 -10.35 12.01
CA LEU A 93 -4.85 -9.67 13.27
C LEU A 93 -5.92 -10.37 14.11
N LEU A 94 -6.90 -11.01 13.47
CA LEU A 94 -7.90 -11.82 14.17
C LEU A 94 -7.34 -13.14 14.73
N ARG A 95 -6.09 -13.49 14.39
CA ARG A 95 -5.41 -14.72 14.81
C ARG A 95 -4.26 -14.47 15.78
N ALA A 96 -3.97 -13.22 16.11
CA ALA A 96 -2.99 -12.81 17.12
C ALA A 96 -3.70 -12.51 18.44
#